data_AF-A0A946C0Y0-F1
#
_entry.id   AF-A0A946C0Y0-F1
#
_cell.length_a   1.000
_cell.length_b   1.000
_cell.length_c   1.000
_cell.angle_alpha   90.00
_cell.angle_beta   90.00
_cell.angle_gamma   90.00
#
_symmetry.space_group_name_H-M   'P 1'
#
loop_
_entity.id
_entity.type
_entity.pdbx_description
1 polymer ?
#
loop_
_entity_poly.entity_id
_entity_poly.type
_entity_poly.pdbx_seq_one_letter_code
_entity_poly.pdbx_strand_id
1 'polypeptide(L)'
;LRMLSQAPSLPLFMGTLNFCIEEAVKGVGGEENLYEGDIIIYNSPYGTGSHPQDAALVMPVFFEGELIAYTAIKAHWLDIAGKEPYSTDTVDVFQEGTVYPGVKLYSKGNLVNDIFKMCIANTRVPNSVAGDINAQAIGVRTGERALKRVVSKYGLKKFREAVEEIFDAGEKIVRKYLKDIPNGEYFGSGQMDNNGVEEGSVPFDVKVLIKDDSVVLDMSEAPPQQNGPINCPLPSTVSTARVAMSMLAGSNEAPNEGFFRPIEVITKKGTLFHPLSPAPCFLYGWPALQAMEVFYKALGSKHPEKVPASSGGCINAVVYWGQKKLTGEPWADGSPHPIGQGGSVHGDGATCLHHAESATRFAPTEVWENRNPWLVTRVELIQDSCGAGKNRGGLGVNIEIEMLEDTFATTVCERTELEPWGLNEGREGLANNCFLINDDGTKKSIPKATRVLIKKGNKVLIQNGGGGGYGHPSERQKEKVLDDYKQEYISKEYINKYYPEVVLND
;
A
#
# COMPACT_ATOMS: atom_id res chain seq x y z
N LEU A 1 -0.55 23.20 -3.03
CA LEU A 1 0.25 23.00 -1.79
C LEU A 1 1.49 22.15 -2.08
N ARG A 2 2.55 22.17 -1.25
CA ARG A 2 3.79 21.38 -1.44
C ARG A 2 4.17 20.63 -0.17
N MET A 3 4.46 19.33 -0.27
CA MET A 3 4.79 18.53 0.91
C MET A 3 6.22 18.78 1.37
N LEU A 4 6.39 19.33 2.57
CA LEU A 4 7.69 19.57 3.19
C LEU A 4 8.28 18.33 3.86
N SER A 5 7.48 17.66 4.69
CA SER A 5 7.97 16.61 5.57
C SER A 5 6.83 15.66 5.94
N GLN A 6 7.18 14.44 6.27
CA GLN A 6 6.27 13.36 6.61
C GLN A 6 6.96 12.31 7.47
N ALA A 7 6.17 11.53 8.21
CA ALA A 7 6.68 10.38 8.95
C ALA A 7 6.92 9.20 7.98
N PRO A 8 7.93 8.34 8.24
CA PRO A 8 8.10 7.09 7.51
C PRO A 8 6.99 6.11 7.93
N SER A 9 5.84 6.17 7.24
CA SER A 9 4.70 5.27 7.44
C SER A 9 4.41 4.48 6.16
N LEU A 10 3.31 4.76 5.46
CA LEU A 10 2.88 4.08 4.25
C LEU A 10 3.30 4.90 3.01
N PRO A 11 4.32 4.46 2.24
CA PRO A 11 4.78 5.12 1.01
C PRO A 11 3.67 5.53 0.06
N LEU A 12 2.63 4.72 -0.14
CA LEU A 12 1.51 5.08 -1.02
C LEU A 12 0.72 6.32 -0.56
N PHE A 13 0.78 6.71 0.72
CA PHE A 13 0.15 7.95 1.20
C PHE A 13 1.06 9.17 1.00
N MET A 14 2.35 8.94 0.73
CA MET A 14 3.39 9.96 0.76
C MET A 14 3.32 10.91 -0.44
N GLY A 15 2.87 10.45 -1.61
CA GLY A 15 3.04 11.23 -2.83
C GLY A 15 2.05 12.38 -3.03
N THR A 16 0.94 12.47 -2.27
CA THR A 16 -0.20 13.32 -2.68
C THR A 16 -1.16 13.81 -1.58
N LEU A 17 -0.75 13.91 -0.30
CA LEU A 17 -1.64 14.50 0.73
C LEU A 17 -2.11 15.93 0.42
N ASN A 18 -1.44 16.65 -0.49
CA ASN A 18 -1.89 17.94 -0.98
C ASN A 18 -3.29 17.90 -1.61
N PHE A 19 -3.62 16.86 -2.39
CA PHE A 19 -4.95 16.72 -3.01
C PHE A 19 -6.04 16.62 -1.93
N CYS A 20 -5.76 15.84 -0.89
CA CYS A 20 -6.66 15.67 0.24
C CYS A 20 -6.88 16.99 0.99
N ILE A 21 -5.82 17.76 1.23
CA ILE A 21 -5.91 19.05 1.92
C ILE A 21 -6.70 20.04 1.06
N GLU A 22 -6.40 20.13 -0.23
CA GLU A 22 -7.08 21.04 -1.16
C GLU A 22 -8.59 20.76 -1.21
N GLU A 23 -9.00 19.49 -1.33
CA GLU A 23 -10.42 19.13 -1.33
C GLU A 23 -11.08 19.25 0.06
N ALA A 24 -10.36 18.98 1.16
CA ALA A 24 -10.88 19.18 2.51
C ALA A 24 -11.16 20.67 2.81
N VAL A 25 -10.24 21.56 2.42
CA VAL A 25 -10.37 23.02 2.57
C VAL A 25 -11.48 23.55 1.69
N LYS A 26 -11.57 23.08 0.45
CA LYS A 26 -12.70 23.41 -0.45
C LYS A 26 -14.04 22.95 0.14
N GLY A 27 -14.09 21.77 0.77
CA GLY A 27 -15.30 21.22 1.40
C GLY A 27 -15.88 22.11 2.52
N VAL A 28 -15.02 22.79 3.28
CA VAL A 28 -15.45 23.78 4.30
C VAL A 28 -15.66 25.18 3.75
N GLY A 29 -15.58 25.35 2.42
CA GLY A 29 -15.84 26.62 1.74
C GLY A 29 -14.61 27.51 1.54
N GLY A 30 -13.39 26.96 1.48
CA GLY A 30 -12.17 27.71 1.15
C GLY A 30 -11.36 28.19 2.36
N GLU A 31 -10.19 28.78 2.08
CA GLU A 31 -9.23 29.24 3.10
C GLU A 31 -9.81 30.36 3.98
N GLU A 32 -10.72 31.18 3.45
CA GLU A 32 -11.41 32.26 4.16
C GLU A 32 -12.30 31.76 5.31
N ASN A 33 -12.69 30.48 5.27
CA ASN A 33 -13.51 29.82 6.27
C ASN A 33 -12.66 29.04 7.29
N LEU A 34 -11.33 29.15 7.24
CA LEU A 34 -10.41 28.52 8.17
C LEU A 34 -10.04 29.45 9.30
N TYR A 35 -10.02 28.91 10.52
CA TYR A 35 -9.62 29.61 11.73
C TYR A 35 -8.61 28.78 12.52
N GLU A 36 -7.80 29.46 13.33
CA GLU A 36 -6.88 28.80 14.26
C GLU A 36 -7.65 27.83 15.18
N GLY A 37 -7.13 26.60 15.30
CA GLY A 37 -7.75 25.53 16.08
C GLY A 37 -8.83 24.71 15.35
N ASP A 38 -9.13 25.01 14.08
CA ASP A 38 -9.97 24.15 13.25
C ASP A 38 -9.28 22.81 12.96
N ILE A 39 -10.05 21.72 12.90
CA ILE A 39 -9.61 20.42 12.38
C ILE A 39 -10.72 19.89 11.48
N ILE A 40 -10.38 19.64 10.22
CA ILE A 40 -11.30 19.19 9.17
C ILE A 40 -11.18 17.68 9.03
N ILE A 41 -12.30 16.98 8.88
CA ILE A 41 -12.35 15.57 8.47
C ILE A 41 -12.76 15.46 7.00
N TYR A 42 -12.01 14.66 6.25
CA TYR A 42 -12.25 14.38 4.83
C TYR A 42 -11.84 12.95 4.49
N ASN A 43 -12.64 12.22 3.72
CA ASN A 43 -12.32 10.86 3.31
C ASN A 43 -12.85 10.46 1.91
N SER A 44 -13.30 11.41 1.09
CA SER A 44 -13.78 11.07 -0.26
C SER A 44 -12.61 10.54 -1.11
N PRO A 45 -12.74 9.35 -1.74
CA PRO A 45 -11.63 8.67 -2.40
C PRO A 45 -11.02 9.47 -3.54
N TYR A 46 -11.84 10.25 -4.23
CA TYR A 46 -11.43 11.07 -5.36
C TYR A 46 -10.46 12.20 -4.96
N GLY A 47 -10.48 12.65 -3.69
CA GLY A 47 -9.55 13.65 -3.16
C GLY A 47 -8.48 13.07 -2.22
N THR A 48 -8.78 12.02 -1.45
CA THR A 48 -7.78 11.37 -0.57
C THR A 48 -6.81 10.47 -1.32
N GLY A 49 -7.20 10.01 -2.51
CA GLY A 49 -6.52 8.96 -3.25
C GLY A 49 -6.95 7.55 -2.87
N SER A 50 -7.68 7.39 -1.77
CA SER A 50 -7.83 6.10 -1.10
C SER A 50 -9.28 5.83 -0.70
N HIS A 51 -9.64 4.59 -0.42
CA HIS A 51 -10.99 4.24 0.06
C HIS A 51 -11.45 5.05 1.30
N PRO A 52 -12.77 5.16 1.54
CA PRO A 52 -13.32 6.00 2.62
C PRO A 52 -12.82 5.70 4.04
N GLN A 53 -12.33 4.49 4.30
CA GLN A 53 -11.74 4.07 5.57
C GLN A 53 -10.48 4.88 5.89
N ASP A 54 -9.74 5.31 4.88
CA ASP A 54 -8.52 6.09 5.06
C ASP A 54 -8.88 7.57 5.28
N ALA A 55 -9.47 7.86 6.43
CA ALA A 55 -9.95 9.18 6.82
C ALA A 55 -8.79 10.11 7.17
N ALA A 56 -8.83 11.32 6.63
CA ALA A 56 -7.83 12.35 6.88
C ALA A 56 -8.37 13.41 7.84
N LEU A 57 -7.55 13.74 8.85
CA LEU A 57 -7.71 14.97 9.63
C LEU A 57 -6.70 16.02 9.14
N VAL A 58 -7.20 17.20 8.82
CA VAL A 58 -6.43 18.33 8.27
C VAL A 58 -6.58 19.53 9.21
N MET A 59 -5.46 20.10 9.63
CA MET A 59 -5.42 21.27 10.52
C MET A 59 -4.64 22.42 9.87
N PRO A 60 -5.24 23.59 9.63
CA PRO A 60 -4.50 24.77 9.22
C PRO A 60 -3.61 25.28 10.35
N VAL A 61 -2.40 25.73 10.00
CA VAL A 61 -1.43 26.28 10.95
C VAL A 61 -1.26 27.77 10.69
N PHE A 62 -1.70 28.58 11.65
CA PHE A 62 -1.55 30.03 11.62
C PHE A 62 -0.33 30.49 12.42
N PHE A 63 0.35 31.55 11.98
CA PHE A 63 1.41 32.22 12.72
C PHE A 63 1.24 33.73 12.55
N GLU A 64 1.11 34.47 13.66
CA GLU A 64 0.89 35.93 13.64
C GLU A 64 -0.31 36.37 12.75
N GLY A 65 -1.36 35.53 12.68
CA GLY A 65 -2.56 35.79 11.88
C GLY A 65 -2.47 35.36 10.41
N GLU A 66 -1.30 34.91 9.94
CA GLU A 66 -1.10 34.39 8.58
C GLU A 66 -1.22 32.86 8.56
N LEU A 67 -1.93 32.30 7.58
CA LEU A 67 -1.91 30.86 7.31
C LEU A 67 -0.57 30.49 6.68
N ILE A 68 0.25 29.70 7.37
CA ILE A 68 1.61 29.38 6.92
C ILE A 68 1.79 27.96 6.40
N ALA A 69 0.93 27.02 6.82
CA ALA A 69 1.01 25.61 6.43
C ALA A 69 -0.27 24.85 6.83
N TYR A 70 -0.28 23.54 6.53
CA TYR A 70 -1.22 22.57 7.06
C TYR A 70 -0.46 21.42 7.71
N THR A 71 -1.06 20.83 8.75
CA THR A 71 -0.67 19.50 9.25
C THR A 71 -1.81 18.54 8.97
N ALA A 72 -1.47 17.33 8.51
CA ALA A 72 -2.47 16.35 8.14
C ALA A 72 -2.05 14.95 8.58
N ILE A 73 -3.02 14.13 8.97
CA ILE A 73 -2.82 12.71 9.24
C ILE A 73 -3.97 11.95 8.59
N LYS A 74 -3.60 10.99 7.74
CA LYS A 74 -4.52 9.99 7.19
C LYS A 74 -4.31 8.67 7.94
N ALA A 75 -5.40 8.04 8.37
CA ALA A 75 -5.37 6.76 9.07
C ALA A 75 -6.51 5.88 8.59
N HIS A 76 -6.26 4.57 8.57
CA HIS A 76 -7.25 3.57 8.22
C HIS A 76 -8.16 3.29 9.42
N TRP A 77 -9.43 3.65 9.33
CA TRP A 77 -10.44 3.30 10.33
C TRP A 77 -11.05 1.94 9.97
N LEU A 78 -11.06 1.02 10.93
CA LEU A 78 -11.51 -0.36 10.72
C LEU A 78 -12.94 -0.49 10.15
N ASP A 79 -13.82 0.46 10.45
CA ASP A 79 -15.18 0.45 9.94
C ASP A 79 -15.78 1.84 9.91
N ILE A 80 -16.48 2.15 8.80
CA ILE A 80 -17.13 3.45 8.55
C ILE A 80 -18.53 3.27 7.94
N ALA A 81 -19.24 2.20 8.34
CA ALA A 81 -20.57 1.85 7.84
C ALA A 81 -20.64 1.55 6.33
N GLY A 82 -19.58 0.95 5.77
CA GLY A 82 -19.66 0.30 4.45
C GLY A 82 -20.55 -0.95 4.48
N LYS A 83 -20.82 -1.51 3.30
CA LYS A 83 -21.53 -2.79 3.08
C LYS A 83 -21.05 -3.85 4.07
N GLU A 84 -19.73 -4.00 4.17
CA GLU A 84 -19.02 -4.74 5.21
C GLU A 84 -17.83 -3.90 5.72
N PRO A 85 -17.17 -4.26 6.85
CA PRO A 85 -15.95 -3.57 7.30
C PRO A 85 -14.88 -3.50 6.20
N TYR A 86 -14.83 -4.52 5.35
CA TYR A 86 -13.99 -4.60 4.17
C TYR A 86 -14.74 -5.28 3.03
N SER A 87 -14.61 -4.79 1.80
CA SER A 87 -15.37 -5.29 0.66
C SER A 87 -14.52 -5.40 -0.61
N THR A 88 -14.82 -6.40 -1.43
CA THR A 88 -14.18 -6.70 -2.71
C THR A 88 -15.16 -6.69 -3.88
N ASP A 89 -16.45 -6.50 -3.61
CA ASP A 89 -17.55 -6.65 -4.56
C ASP A 89 -18.52 -5.44 -4.50
N THR A 90 -18.02 -4.25 -4.15
CA THR A 90 -18.80 -3.01 -4.19
C THR A 90 -18.91 -2.50 -5.63
N VAL A 91 -20.10 -1.99 -5.99
CA VAL A 91 -20.38 -1.49 -7.35
C VAL A 91 -20.46 0.03 -7.45
N ASP A 92 -20.45 0.70 -6.30
CA ASP A 92 -20.39 2.15 -6.19
C ASP A 92 -19.75 2.55 -4.86
N VAL A 93 -19.25 3.79 -4.79
CA VAL A 93 -18.61 4.34 -3.59
C VAL A 93 -19.55 4.43 -2.37
N PHE A 94 -20.87 4.44 -2.57
CA PHE A 94 -21.83 4.56 -1.47
C PHE A 94 -21.96 3.26 -0.69
N GLN A 95 -21.55 2.13 -1.27
CA GLN A 95 -21.39 0.86 -0.57
C GLN A 95 -20.09 0.79 0.25
N GLU A 96 -19.17 1.75 0.10
CA GLU A 96 -17.84 1.72 0.72
C GLU A 96 -17.77 2.45 2.06
N GLY A 97 -18.87 3.11 2.43
CA GLY A 97 -19.09 3.68 3.76
C GLY A 97 -19.37 5.18 3.76
N THR A 98 -19.35 5.75 4.95
CA THR A 98 -19.72 7.16 5.18
C THR A 98 -18.66 8.08 4.58
N VAL A 99 -19.09 8.99 3.70
CA VAL A 99 -18.22 10.00 3.11
C VAL A 99 -18.37 11.33 3.85
N TYR A 100 -17.28 11.80 4.44
CA TYR A 100 -17.09 13.15 4.97
C TYR A 100 -16.50 14.04 3.86
N PRO A 101 -17.27 15.00 3.33
CA PRO A 101 -16.88 15.80 2.18
C PRO A 101 -15.97 16.99 2.52
N GLY A 102 -15.41 17.04 3.73
CA GLY A 102 -14.70 18.20 4.27
C GLY A 102 -15.58 18.97 5.25
N VAL A 103 -15.70 18.46 6.47
CA VAL A 103 -16.47 19.10 7.56
C VAL A 103 -15.57 19.34 8.76
N LYS A 104 -15.89 20.34 9.59
CA LYS A 104 -15.11 20.61 10.81
C LYS A 104 -15.43 19.58 11.89
N LEU A 105 -14.43 18.80 12.29
CA LEU A 105 -14.46 17.99 13.51
C LEU A 105 -14.16 18.86 14.73
N TYR A 106 -13.26 19.82 14.61
CA TYR A 106 -13.07 20.90 15.58
C TYR A 106 -13.27 22.25 14.90
N SER A 107 -13.99 23.15 15.58
CA SER A 107 -14.20 24.53 15.16
C SER A 107 -13.63 25.46 16.22
N LYS A 108 -12.62 26.25 15.85
CA LYS A 108 -11.89 27.18 16.73
C LYS A 108 -11.46 26.52 18.05
N GLY A 109 -10.90 25.31 17.95
CA GLY A 109 -10.42 24.52 19.09
C GLY A 109 -11.49 23.69 19.82
N ASN A 110 -12.78 23.88 19.52
CA ASN A 110 -13.88 23.18 20.18
C ASN A 110 -14.39 22.00 19.35
N LEU A 111 -14.61 20.85 19.98
CA LEU A 111 -15.14 19.67 19.29
C LEU A 111 -16.57 19.95 18.77
N VAL A 112 -16.81 19.65 17.50
CA VAL A 112 -18.15 19.68 16.91
C VAL A 112 -18.84 18.36 17.25
N ASN A 113 -19.54 18.36 18.39
CA ASN A 113 -20.10 17.15 19.02
C ASN A 113 -21.01 16.34 18.08
N ASP A 114 -21.80 17.00 17.24
CA ASP A 114 -22.70 16.32 16.32
C ASP A 114 -21.95 15.53 15.24
N ILE A 115 -20.87 16.10 14.69
CA ILE A 115 -20.00 15.40 13.73
C ILE A 115 -19.31 14.21 14.40
N PHE A 116 -18.78 14.40 15.62
CA PHE A 116 -18.18 13.30 16.37
C PHE A 116 -19.17 12.16 16.64
N LYS A 117 -20.38 12.48 17.12
CA LYS A 117 -21.45 11.50 17.34
C LYS A 117 -21.84 10.78 16.06
N MET A 118 -21.90 11.47 14.93
CA MET A 118 -22.15 10.85 13.63
C MET A 118 -21.04 9.87 13.21
N CYS A 119 -19.77 10.16 13.53
CA CYS A 119 -18.68 9.22 13.29
C CYS A 119 -18.87 7.94 14.10
N ILE A 120 -19.15 8.08 15.40
CA ILE A 120 -19.28 6.94 16.31
C ILE A 120 -20.56 6.12 16.05
N ALA A 121 -21.64 6.76 15.61
CA ALA A 121 -22.90 6.08 15.30
C ALA A 121 -22.83 5.23 14.02
N ASN A 122 -21.94 5.58 13.08
CA ASN A 122 -21.79 4.91 11.80
C ASN A 122 -20.57 3.98 11.78
N THR A 123 -20.40 3.20 12.85
CA THR A 123 -19.36 2.17 12.90
C THR A 123 -19.75 0.99 13.78
N ARG A 124 -19.31 -0.20 13.36
CA ARG A 124 -19.43 -1.46 14.10
C ARG A 124 -18.45 -1.52 15.28
N VAL A 125 -17.38 -0.72 15.25
CA VAL A 125 -16.31 -0.72 16.27
C VAL A 125 -16.07 0.69 16.85
N PRO A 126 -17.07 1.28 17.54
CA PRO A 126 -17.05 2.68 17.98
C PRO A 126 -15.85 3.05 18.88
N ASN A 127 -15.41 2.14 19.74
CA ASN A 127 -14.29 2.38 20.63
C ASN A 127 -12.97 2.52 19.86
N SER A 128 -12.75 1.68 18.84
CA SER A 128 -11.56 1.73 17.98
C SER A 128 -11.54 3.03 17.17
N VAL A 129 -12.63 3.36 16.50
CA VAL A 129 -12.75 4.59 15.69
C VAL A 129 -12.60 5.85 16.55
N ALA A 130 -13.18 5.87 17.76
CA ALA A 130 -12.95 6.97 18.70
C ALA A 130 -11.47 7.11 19.09
N GLY A 131 -10.77 5.98 19.27
CA GLY A 131 -9.33 5.93 19.50
C GLY A 131 -8.54 6.55 18.35
N ASP A 132 -8.83 6.16 17.10
CA ASP A 132 -8.17 6.67 15.89
C ASP A 132 -8.40 8.17 15.71
N ILE A 133 -9.65 8.64 15.86
CA ILE A 133 -9.99 10.08 15.80
C ILE A 133 -9.16 10.87 16.81
N ASN A 134 -9.09 10.40 18.05
CA ASN A 134 -8.33 11.07 19.11
C ASN A 134 -6.82 11.07 18.80
N ALA A 135 -6.27 9.95 18.35
CA ALA A 135 -4.86 9.84 17.98
C ALA A 135 -4.51 10.81 16.84
N GLN A 136 -5.33 10.86 15.78
CA GLN A 136 -5.15 11.79 14.67
C GLN A 136 -5.25 13.25 15.12
N ALA A 137 -6.26 13.60 15.92
CA ALA A 137 -6.47 14.98 16.39
C ALA A 137 -5.29 15.48 17.26
N ILE A 138 -4.74 14.62 18.12
CA ILE A 138 -3.54 14.93 18.90
C ILE A 138 -2.30 15.01 18.00
N GLY A 139 -2.19 14.15 16.99
CA GLY A 139 -1.09 14.14 16.06
C GLY A 139 -0.99 15.43 15.23
N VAL A 140 -2.09 15.89 14.62
CA VAL A 140 -2.10 17.13 13.82
C VAL A 140 -1.76 18.37 14.68
N ARG A 141 -2.27 18.43 15.92
CA ARG A 141 -1.92 19.47 16.90
C ARG A 141 -0.46 19.42 17.33
N THR A 142 0.12 18.22 17.40
CA THR A 142 1.55 18.06 17.71
C THR A 142 2.42 18.58 16.56
N GLY A 143 2.02 18.30 15.31
CA GLY A 143 2.65 18.87 14.12
C GLY A 143 2.59 20.40 14.13
N GLU A 144 1.44 20.98 14.46
CA GLU A 144 1.25 22.45 14.52
C GLU A 144 2.22 23.08 15.53
N ARG A 145 2.26 22.55 16.76
CA ARG A 145 3.19 23.03 17.82
C ARG A 145 4.66 22.90 17.39
N ALA A 146 5.02 21.80 16.74
CA ALA A 146 6.38 21.57 16.28
C ALA A 146 6.78 22.59 15.20
N LEU A 147 5.90 22.85 14.23
CA LEU A 147 6.13 23.85 13.18
C LEU A 147 6.23 25.26 13.76
N LYS A 148 5.27 25.66 14.61
CA LYS A 148 5.29 26.97 15.28
C LYS A 148 6.58 27.18 16.06
N ARG A 149 7.07 26.16 16.79
CA ARG A 149 8.37 26.24 17.51
C ARG A 149 9.54 26.55 16.59
N VAL A 150 9.60 25.94 15.39
CA VAL A 150 10.66 26.20 14.41
C VAL A 150 10.54 27.61 13.85
N VAL A 151 9.34 28.02 13.43
CA VAL A 151 9.09 29.35 12.85
C VAL A 151 9.33 30.46 13.87
N SER A 152 8.90 30.31 15.12
CA SER A 152 9.18 31.27 16.20
C SER A 152 10.67 31.47 16.46
N LYS A 153 11.47 30.41 16.32
CA LYS A 153 12.92 30.48 16.61
C LYS A 153 13.72 31.15 15.48
N TYR A 154 13.38 30.86 14.23
CA TYR A 154 14.19 31.27 13.07
C TYR A 154 13.55 32.37 12.21
N GLY A 155 12.25 32.64 12.41
CA GLY A 155 11.46 33.55 11.59
C GLY A 155 10.92 32.90 10.31
N LEU A 156 9.74 33.35 9.88
CA LEU A 156 9.02 32.78 8.74
C LEU A 156 9.80 32.87 7.41
N LYS A 157 10.52 33.99 7.19
CA LYS A 157 11.33 34.19 5.97
C LYS A 157 12.42 33.11 5.83
N LYS A 158 13.26 32.94 6.87
CA LYS A 158 14.34 31.94 6.87
C LYS A 158 13.80 30.52 6.78
N PHE A 159 12.66 30.25 7.42
CA PHE A 159 11.99 28.96 7.28
C PHE A 159 11.63 28.68 5.80
N ARG A 160 10.98 29.63 5.11
CA ARG A 160 10.62 29.49 3.68
C ARG A 160 11.85 29.30 2.78
N GLU A 161 12.93 30.04 3.03
CA GLU A 161 14.20 29.88 2.30
C GLU A 161 14.78 28.47 2.48
N ALA A 162 14.84 27.97 3.72
CA ALA A 162 15.33 26.61 4.01
C ALA A 162 14.44 25.52 3.38
N VAL A 163 13.13 25.74 3.30
CA VAL A 163 12.20 24.82 2.63
C VAL A 163 12.53 24.66 1.15
N GLU A 164 12.85 25.76 0.43
CA GLU A 164 13.27 25.65 -0.97
C GLU A 164 14.60 24.90 -1.12
N GLU A 165 15.57 25.16 -0.24
CA GLU A 165 16.86 24.42 -0.28
C GLU A 165 16.66 22.90 -0.06
N ILE A 166 15.74 22.51 0.83
CA ILE A 166 15.38 21.10 1.06
C ILE A 166 14.76 20.49 -0.21
N PHE A 167 13.90 21.23 -0.90
CA PHE A 167 13.31 20.76 -2.16
C PHE A 167 14.33 20.65 -3.28
N ASP A 168 15.23 21.62 -3.41
CA ASP A 168 16.31 21.59 -4.41
C ASP A 168 17.27 20.42 -4.17
N ALA A 169 17.50 20.05 -2.90
CA ALA A 169 18.30 18.87 -2.55
C ALA A 169 17.61 17.57 -2.98
N GLY A 170 16.32 17.42 -2.65
CA GLY A 170 15.51 16.26 -3.06
C GLY A 170 15.43 16.08 -4.57
N GLU A 171 15.27 17.19 -5.30
CA GLU A 171 15.22 17.19 -6.77
C GLU A 171 16.54 16.69 -7.38
N LYS A 172 17.69 17.11 -6.86
CA LYS A 172 19.01 16.68 -7.34
C LYS A 172 19.21 15.17 -7.21
N ILE A 173 18.67 14.55 -6.17
CA ILE A 173 18.79 13.10 -5.93
C ILE A 173 18.10 12.32 -7.06
N VAL A 174 16.84 12.65 -7.33
CA VAL A 174 16.05 11.92 -8.35
C VAL A 174 16.57 12.22 -9.75
N ARG A 175 16.90 13.48 -10.06
CA ARG A 175 17.51 13.84 -11.35
C ARG A 175 18.83 13.10 -11.61
N LYS A 176 19.67 12.92 -10.58
CA LYS A 176 20.92 12.18 -10.71
C LYS A 176 20.68 10.73 -11.12
N TYR A 177 19.72 10.05 -10.48
CA TYR A 177 19.36 8.68 -10.84
C TYR A 177 18.84 8.59 -12.28
N LEU A 178 17.96 9.51 -12.68
CA LEU A 178 17.35 9.53 -14.02
C LEU A 178 18.38 9.74 -15.14
N LYS A 179 19.43 10.54 -14.92
CA LYS A 179 20.52 10.76 -15.90
C LYS A 179 21.25 9.49 -16.30
N ASP A 180 21.28 8.49 -15.42
CA ASP A 180 21.97 7.24 -15.68
C ASP A 180 21.08 6.22 -16.41
N ILE A 181 19.84 6.58 -16.75
CA ILE A 181 18.91 5.78 -17.55
C ILE A 181 18.87 6.37 -18.97
N PRO A 182 19.10 5.58 -20.03
CA PRO A 182 19.03 6.09 -21.39
C PRO A 182 17.69 6.73 -21.74
N ASN A 183 17.74 7.81 -22.51
CA ASN A 183 16.53 8.44 -23.06
C ASN A 183 15.76 7.46 -23.95
N GLY A 184 14.43 7.47 -23.82
CA GLY A 184 13.57 6.64 -24.65
C GLY A 184 12.24 6.30 -23.99
N GLU A 185 11.46 5.51 -24.72
CA GLU A 185 10.18 4.97 -24.29
C GLU A 185 10.33 3.49 -23.88
N TYR A 186 9.73 3.19 -22.74
CA TYR A 186 9.68 1.86 -22.14
C TYR A 186 8.23 1.51 -21.89
N PHE A 187 7.84 0.30 -22.24
CA PHE A 187 6.46 -0.17 -22.16
C PHE A 187 6.39 -1.34 -21.20
N GLY A 188 5.34 -1.37 -20.38
CA GLY A 188 5.06 -2.48 -19.49
C GLY A 188 3.58 -2.79 -19.48
N SER A 189 3.27 -4.08 -19.30
CA SER A 189 1.90 -4.58 -19.18
C SER A 189 1.77 -5.36 -17.88
N GLY A 190 0.64 -5.17 -17.21
CA GLY A 190 0.21 -5.92 -16.03
C GLY A 190 -1.26 -6.29 -16.10
N GLN A 191 -1.75 -6.92 -15.04
CA GLN A 191 -3.17 -7.22 -14.90
C GLN A 191 -3.56 -7.28 -13.42
N MET A 192 -4.83 -7.05 -13.13
CA MET A 192 -5.49 -7.49 -11.90
C MET A 192 -6.13 -8.87 -12.14
N ASP A 193 -6.22 -9.74 -11.13
CA ASP A 193 -6.81 -11.08 -11.33
C ASP A 193 -8.30 -10.99 -11.70
N ASN A 194 -9.01 -9.99 -11.16
CA ASN A 194 -10.37 -9.60 -11.53
C ASN A 194 -10.79 -8.29 -10.84
N ASN A 195 -11.94 -7.73 -11.19
CA ASN A 195 -12.48 -6.54 -10.52
C ASN A 195 -13.34 -6.83 -9.29
N GLY A 196 -13.61 -8.10 -8.97
CA GLY A 196 -14.37 -8.55 -7.81
C GLY A 196 -15.90 -8.61 -7.99
N VAL A 197 -16.42 -8.10 -9.10
CA VAL A 197 -17.84 -8.15 -9.48
C VAL A 197 -18.05 -9.05 -10.70
N GLU A 198 -17.16 -8.93 -11.68
CA GLU A 198 -17.13 -9.73 -12.90
C GLU A 198 -15.93 -10.69 -12.89
N GLU A 199 -16.09 -11.83 -13.54
CA GLU A 199 -15.00 -12.79 -13.76
C GLU A 199 -14.06 -12.32 -14.87
N GLY A 200 -12.79 -12.70 -14.76
CA GLY A 200 -11.76 -12.41 -15.75
C GLY A 200 -10.79 -11.31 -15.32
N SER A 201 -9.56 -11.39 -15.84
CA SER A 201 -8.50 -10.46 -15.51
C SER A 201 -8.73 -9.08 -16.12
N VAL A 202 -8.19 -8.05 -15.47
CA VAL A 202 -8.25 -6.65 -15.94
C VAL A 202 -6.84 -6.22 -16.35
N PRO A 203 -6.46 -6.37 -17.64
CA PRO A 203 -5.14 -5.97 -18.11
C PRO A 203 -5.02 -4.45 -18.19
N PHE A 204 -3.81 -3.95 -18.00
CA PHE A 204 -3.49 -2.54 -18.20
C PHE A 204 -2.04 -2.38 -18.67
N ASP A 205 -1.83 -1.33 -19.47
CA ASP A 205 -0.51 -0.95 -19.98
C ASP A 205 -0.06 0.37 -19.36
N VAL A 206 1.25 0.52 -19.23
CA VAL A 206 1.89 1.77 -18.82
C VAL A 206 3.06 2.08 -19.74
N LYS A 207 3.37 3.36 -19.86
CA LYS A 207 4.53 3.85 -20.59
C LYS A 207 5.39 4.72 -19.67
N VAL A 208 6.70 4.47 -19.67
CA VAL A 208 7.71 5.28 -19.02
C VAL A 208 8.52 5.98 -20.10
N LEU A 209 8.54 7.31 -20.08
CA LEU A 209 9.34 8.13 -20.98
C LEU A 209 10.45 8.81 -20.18
N ILE A 210 11.70 8.49 -20.50
CA ILE A 210 12.88 9.13 -19.92
C ILE A 210 13.41 10.16 -20.90
N LYS A 211 13.57 11.40 -20.42
CA LYS A 211 14.18 12.49 -21.18
C LYS A 211 15.15 13.27 -20.29
N ASP A 212 16.42 13.07 -20.57
CA ASP A 212 17.58 13.63 -19.88
C ASP A 212 17.58 13.29 -18.40
N ASP A 213 17.04 14.18 -17.56
CA ASP A 213 16.98 13.99 -16.11
C ASP A 213 15.55 14.08 -15.55
N SER A 214 14.56 13.87 -16.42
CA SER A 214 13.14 13.88 -16.09
C SER A 214 12.44 12.62 -16.61
N VAL A 215 11.33 12.25 -15.99
CA VAL A 215 10.54 11.08 -16.35
C VAL A 215 9.05 11.43 -16.45
N VAL A 216 8.39 10.87 -17.46
CA VAL A 216 6.92 10.88 -17.57
C VAL A 216 6.43 9.44 -17.39
N LEU A 217 5.52 9.26 -16.44
CA LEU A 217 4.80 8.01 -16.20
C LEU A 217 3.38 8.13 -16.74
N ASP A 218 3.12 7.49 -17.87
CA ASP A 218 1.90 7.62 -18.65
C ASP A 218 1.03 6.37 -18.52
N MET A 219 -0.16 6.56 -17.95
CA MET A 219 -1.23 5.59 -17.76
C MET A 219 -2.51 6.04 -18.49
N SER A 220 -2.41 6.92 -19.49
CA SER A 220 -3.60 7.46 -20.19
C SER A 220 -4.34 6.44 -21.05
N GLU A 221 -3.67 5.36 -21.45
CA GLU A 221 -4.22 4.23 -22.20
C GLU A 221 -4.74 3.09 -21.30
N ALA A 222 -4.77 3.32 -19.98
CA ALA A 222 -5.38 2.38 -19.04
C ALA A 222 -6.86 2.11 -19.39
N PRO A 223 -7.38 0.92 -19.04
CA PRO A 223 -8.75 0.56 -19.35
C PRO A 223 -9.74 1.55 -18.69
N PRO A 224 -10.99 1.62 -19.18
CA PRO A 224 -12.05 2.36 -18.49
C PRO A 224 -12.13 1.97 -17.02
N GLN A 225 -12.62 2.90 -16.18
CA GLN A 225 -12.91 2.59 -14.78
C GLN A 225 -13.84 1.36 -14.69
N GLN A 226 -13.56 0.50 -13.72
CA GLN A 226 -14.21 -0.79 -13.54
C GLN A 226 -15.50 -0.64 -12.72
N ASN A 227 -16.42 -1.57 -12.87
CA ASN A 227 -17.64 -1.64 -12.05
C ASN A 227 -17.45 -2.31 -10.69
N GLY A 228 -16.26 -2.85 -10.41
CA GLY A 228 -15.83 -3.34 -9.08
C GLY A 228 -14.74 -2.47 -8.46
N PRO A 229 -14.40 -2.66 -7.17
CA PRO A 229 -13.68 -1.67 -6.35
C PRO A 229 -12.19 -1.49 -6.63
N ILE A 230 -11.68 -2.01 -7.73
CA ILE A 230 -10.25 -1.93 -8.08
C ILE A 230 -9.91 -0.61 -8.80
N ASN A 231 -10.69 0.46 -8.64
CA ASN A 231 -10.36 1.74 -9.25
C ASN A 231 -9.36 2.52 -8.40
N CYS A 232 -8.32 3.08 -9.03
CA CYS A 232 -7.27 3.87 -8.41
C CYS A 232 -7.47 5.37 -8.66
N PRO A 233 -7.96 6.15 -7.67
CA PRO A 233 -8.15 7.59 -7.79
C PRO A 233 -6.87 8.35 -8.16
N LEU A 234 -7.02 9.49 -8.84
CA LEU A 234 -5.91 10.32 -9.31
C LEU A 234 -4.82 10.57 -8.24
N PRO A 235 -5.13 10.92 -6.98
CA PRO A 235 -4.07 11.16 -6.00
C PRO A 235 -3.23 9.90 -5.73
N SER A 236 -3.81 8.69 -5.72
CA SER A 236 -3.03 7.46 -5.57
C SER A 236 -2.27 7.10 -6.83
N THR A 237 -2.85 7.28 -8.01
CA THR A 237 -2.14 7.13 -9.29
C THR A 237 -0.86 7.96 -9.33
N VAL A 238 -0.96 9.24 -8.96
CA VAL A 238 0.19 10.15 -8.89
C VAL A 238 1.17 9.72 -7.79
N SER A 239 0.65 9.29 -6.63
CA SER A 239 1.48 8.84 -5.51
C SER A 239 2.30 7.61 -5.87
N THR A 240 1.67 6.57 -6.41
CA THR A 240 2.31 5.35 -6.91
C THR A 240 3.45 5.65 -7.86
N ALA A 241 3.18 6.48 -8.87
CA ALA A 241 4.17 6.88 -9.87
C ALA A 241 5.38 7.61 -9.23
N ARG A 242 5.11 8.57 -8.33
CA ARG A 242 6.14 9.32 -7.60
C ARG A 242 6.99 8.42 -6.70
N VAL A 243 6.34 7.53 -5.94
CA VAL A 243 7.00 6.61 -5.01
C VAL A 243 7.85 5.60 -5.78
N ALA A 244 7.35 5.05 -6.90
CA ALA A 244 8.08 4.09 -7.71
C ALA A 244 9.47 4.63 -8.11
N MET A 245 9.50 5.84 -8.70
CA MET A 245 10.77 6.43 -9.15
C MET A 245 11.63 6.90 -7.98
N SER A 246 11.02 7.44 -6.92
CA SER A 246 11.77 7.94 -5.76
C SER A 246 12.43 6.80 -4.97
N MET A 247 11.78 5.63 -4.86
CA MET A 247 12.35 4.44 -4.23
C MET A 247 13.55 3.91 -5.00
N LEU A 248 13.49 3.91 -6.34
CA LEU A 248 14.62 3.52 -7.19
C LEU A 248 15.79 4.51 -7.09
N ALA A 249 15.50 5.82 -7.04
CA ALA A 249 16.52 6.85 -6.94
C ALA A 249 17.29 6.83 -5.61
N GLY A 250 16.66 6.31 -4.55
CA GLY A 250 17.25 5.85 -3.29
C GLY A 250 18.49 6.60 -2.77
N SER A 251 18.30 7.49 -1.80
CA SER A 251 19.41 8.09 -1.01
C SER A 251 19.30 7.88 0.50
N ASN A 252 18.37 7.02 0.96
CA ASN A 252 18.02 6.84 2.38
C ASN A 252 17.48 8.12 3.06
N GLU A 253 17.00 9.08 2.26
CA GLU A 253 16.32 10.29 2.73
C GLU A 253 14.81 10.14 2.64
N ALA A 254 14.08 10.84 3.52
CA ALA A 254 12.63 10.88 3.47
C ALA A 254 12.16 11.76 2.28
N PRO A 255 11.32 11.23 1.37
CA PRO A 255 10.89 11.99 0.21
C PRO A 255 10.03 13.19 0.61
N ASN A 256 10.18 14.27 -0.14
CA ASN A 256 9.42 15.53 -0.04
C ASN A 256 9.10 16.02 -1.46
N GLU A 257 8.42 17.17 -1.62
CA GLU A 257 8.02 17.68 -2.94
C GLU A 257 9.19 17.79 -3.94
N GLY A 258 10.41 18.07 -3.46
CA GLY A 258 11.61 18.13 -4.28
C GLY A 258 11.87 16.86 -5.09
N PHE A 259 11.71 15.69 -4.47
CA PHE A 259 11.89 14.38 -5.12
C PHE A 259 10.94 14.18 -6.29
N PHE A 260 9.80 14.87 -6.29
CA PHE A 260 8.74 14.67 -7.27
C PHE A 260 8.77 15.67 -8.42
N ARG A 261 9.55 16.76 -8.31
CA ARG A 261 9.70 17.77 -9.37
C ARG A 261 10.12 17.22 -10.74
N PRO A 262 10.99 16.19 -10.87
CA PRO A 262 11.35 15.62 -12.16
C PRO A 262 10.38 14.52 -12.65
N ILE A 263 9.28 14.26 -11.94
CA ILE A 263 8.33 13.19 -12.23
C ILE A 263 7.00 13.79 -12.68
N GLU A 264 6.66 13.59 -13.94
CA GLU A 264 5.35 13.90 -14.51
C GLU A 264 4.49 12.65 -14.56
N VAL A 265 3.19 12.77 -14.29
CA VAL A 265 2.23 11.67 -14.33
C VAL A 265 1.08 12.05 -15.25
N ILE A 266 0.84 11.21 -16.26
CA ILE A 266 -0.23 11.40 -17.23
C ILE A 266 -1.25 10.28 -17.05
N THR A 267 -2.52 10.64 -16.97
CA THR A 267 -3.65 9.70 -16.91
C THR A 267 -4.89 10.38 -17.52
N LYS A 268 -5.93 9.59 -17.82
CA LYS A 268 -7.15 10.04 -18.48
C LYS A 268 -8.36 9.84 -17.54
N LYS A 269 -9.14 10.90 -17.33
CA LYS A 269 -10.40 10.84 -16.56
C LYS A 269 -11.31 9.72 -17.08
N GLY A 270 -11.91 8.97 -16.15
CA GLY A 270 -12.81 7.85 -16.48
C GLY A 270 -12.11 6.52 -16.72
N THR A 271 -10.81 6.41 -16.39
CA THR A 271 -10.02 5.17 -16.50
C THR A 271 -9.78 4.54 -15.13
N LEU A 272 -9.26 3.31 -15.11
CA LEU A 272 -8.82 2.58 -13.92
C LEU A 272 -7.92 3.43 -13.00
N PHE A 273 -7.06 4.27 -13.58
CA PHE A 273 -6.12 5.13 -12.84
C PHE A 273 -6.56 6.60 -12.74
N HIS A 274 -7.82 6.92 -13.05
CA HIS A 274 -8.43 8.21 -12.78
C HIS A 274 -9.97 8.08 -12.81
N PRO A 275 -10.55 7.27 -11.92
CA PRO A 275 -11.99 7.07 -11.85
C PRO A 275 -12.72 8.37 -11.51
N LEU A 276 -13.95 8.44 -11.99
CA LEU A 276 -14.92 9.47 -11.63
C LEU A 276 -16.03 8.85 -10.78
N SER A 277 -16.56 9.66 -9.87
CA SER A 277 -17.73 9.29 -9.08
C SER A 277 -18.90 8.87 -9.98
N PRO A 278 -19.63 7.79 -9.65
CA PRO A 278 -19.62 7.06 -8.37
C PRO A 278 -18.79 5.76 -8.34
N ALA A 279 -17.73 5.61 -9.16
CA ALA A 279 -16.96 4.35 -9.19
C ALA A 279 -16.44 3.90 -7.81
N PRO A 280 -16.56 2.61 -7.48
CA PRO A 280 -16.04 2.05 -6.23
C PRO A 280 -14.51 2.03 -6.25
N CYS A 281 -13.88 2.43 -5.14
CA CYS A 281 -12.42 2.58 -4.99
C CYS A 281 -11.85 1.81 -3.79
N PHE A 282 -12.61 0.88 -3.19
CA PHE A 282 -12.20 0.19 -1.95
C PHE A 282 -10.81 -0.45 -2.06
N LEU A 283 -10.54 -1.10 -3.18
CA LEU A 283 -9.31 -1.85 -3.43
C LEU A 283 -8.29 -1.06 -4.24
N TYR A 284 -8.36 0.28 -4.27
CA TYR A 284 -7.46 1.16 -5.04
C TYR A 284 -5.96 0.83 -4.87
N GLY A 285 -5.56 0.34 -3.70
CA GLY A 285 -4.17 0.06 -3.36
C GLY A 285 -3.57 -1.04 -4.23
N TRP A 286 -4.34 -2.06 -4.58
CA TRP A 286 -3.84 -3.19 -5.37
C TRP A 286 -3.45 -2.87 -6.82
N PRO A 287 -4.26 -2.18 -7.65
CA PRO A 287 -3.82 -1.71 -8.96
C PRO A 287 -2.69 -0.68 -8.84
N ALA A 288 -2.64 0.11 -7.77
CA ALA A 288 -1.50 1.00 -7.47
C ALA A 288 -0.21 0.19 -7.28
N LEU A 289 -0.22 -0.88 -6.49
CA LEU A 289 0.95 -1.76 -6.32
C LEU A 289 1.33 -2.46 -7.64
N GLN A 290 0.34 -2.97 -8.39
CA GLN A 290 0.64 -3.58 -9.70
C GLN A 290 1.26 -2.57 -10.66
N ALA A 291 0.76 -1.32 -10.71
CA ALA A 291 1.34 -0.29 -11.58
C ALA A 291 2.80 0.00 -11.22
N MET A 292 3.17 0.01 -9.93
CA MET A 292 4.57 0.12 -9.49
C MET A 292 5.44 -1.02 -10.05
N GLU A 293 4.99 -2.27 -9.91
CA GLU A 293 5.70 -3.44 -10.47
C GLU A 293 5.83 -3.34 -12.00
N VAL A 294 4.81 -2.85 -12.69
CA VAL A 294 4.83 -2.71 -14.16
C VAL A 294 5.76 -1.57 -14.60
N PHE A 295 5.86 -0.46 -13.86
CA PHE A 295 6.86 0.57 -14.14
C PHE A 295 8.29 0.01 -14.03
N TYR A 296 8.55 -0.80 -13.00
CA TYR A 296 9.84 -1.47 -12.85
C TYR A 296 10.09 -2.45 -13.99
N LYS A 297 9.11 -3.27 -14.34
CA LYS A 297 9.20 -4.19 -15.47
C LYS A 297 9.48 -3.48 -16.79
N ALA A 298 8.85 -2.32 -17.04
CA ALA A 298 9.07 -1.52 -18.24
C ALA A 298 10.55 -1.11 -18.38
N LEU A 299 11.13 -0.53 -17.31
CA LEU A 299 12.54 -0.14 -17.28
C LEU A 299 13.48 -1.36 -17.32
N GLY A 300 13.20 -2.38 -16.50
CA GLY A 300 14.00 -3.58 -16.34
C GLY A 300 14.12 -4.42 -17.60
N SER A 301 13.14 -4.35 -18.52
CA SER A 301 13.17 -5.05 -19.81
C SER A 301 14.39 -4.69 -20.67
N LYS A 302 14.93 -3.47 -20.51
CA LYS A 302 16.11 -2.98 -21.23
C LYS A 302 17.29 -2.67 -20.30
N HIS A 303 17.01 -2.28 -19.06
CA HIS A 303 17.99 -1.87 -18.06
C HIS A 303 17.78 -2.64 -16.75
N PRO A 304 17.99 -3.97 -16.75
CA PRO A 304 17.72 -4.81 -15.58
C PRO A 304 18.56 -4.41 -14.36
N GLU A 305 19.72 -3.79 -14.53
CA GLU A 305 20.56 -3.28 -13.45
C GLU A 305 19.98 -2.09 -12.68
N LYS A 306 18.91 -1.46 -13.19
CA LYS A 306 18.30 -0.26 -12.59
C LYS A 306 17.16 -0.54 -11.63
N VAL A 307 16.63 -1.76 -11.64
CA VAL A 307 15.43 -2.16 -10.89
C VAL A 307 15.60 -3.57 -10.30
N PRO A 308 14.88 -3.91 -9.22
CA PRO A 308 14.75 -5.30 -8.79
C PRO A 308 13.82 -6.10 -9.72
N ALA A 309 13.87 -7.43 -9.61
CA ALA A 309 12.80 -8.31 -10.09
C ALA A 309 11.48 -8.08 -9.31
N SER A 310 10.40 -8.72 -9.74
CA SER A 310 9.09 -8.58 -9.08
C SER A 310 9.17 -8.97 -7.61
N SER A 311 8.50 -8.21 -6.75
CA SER A 311 8.10 -8.76 -5.45
C SER A 311 6.92 -9.72 -5.63
N GLY A 312 6.49 -10.37 -4.54
CA GLY A 312 5.19 -11.06 -4.45
C GLY A 312 3.99 -10.15 -4.79
N GLY A 313 4.19 -8.83 -4.86
CA GLY A 313 3.29 -7.87 -5.50
C GLY A 313 1.93 -7.73 -4.85
N CYS A 314 1.83 -8.00 -3.55
CA CYS A 314 0.59 -7.90 -2.78
C CYS A 314 0.90 -7.61 -1.30
N ILE A 315 -0.09 -7.15 -0.56
CA ILE A 315 -0.07 -7.04 0.92
C ILE A 315 -0.86 -8.19 1.56
N ASN A 316 -1.49 -9.07 0.75
CA ASN A 316 -2.30 -10.23 1.15
C ASN A 316 -3.08 -9.99 2.45
N ALA A 317 -4.05 -9.09 2.37
CA ALA A 317 -4.79 -8.63 3.53
C ALA A 317 -6.04 -9.49 3.75
N VAL A 318 -6.30 -9.84 5.01
CA VAL A 318 -7.60 -10.38 5.43
C VAL A 318 -8.13 -9.51 6.56
N VAL A 319 -9.40 -9.14 6.47
CA VAL A 319 -10.11 -8.43 7.54
C VAL A 319 -11.16 -9.36 8.09
N TYR A 320 -11.16 -9.53 9.40
CA TYR A 320 -12.08 -10.39 10.13
C TYR A 320 -12.95 -9.56 11.05
N TRP A 321 -14.17 -10.02 11.27
CA TRP A 321 -15.06 -9.42 12.25
C TRP A 321 -16.12 -10.41 12.73
N GLY A 322 -16.72 -10.07 13.86
CA GLY A 322 -17.77 -10.86 14.45
C GLY A 322 -18.27 -10.24 15.74
N GLN A 323 -18.88 -11.07 16.57
CA GLN A 323 -19.36 -10.71 17.89
C GLN A 323 -18.74 -11.67 18.90
N LYS A 324 -18.06 -11.14 19.92
CA LYS A 324 -17.42 -11.96 20.95
C LYS A 324 -18.50 -12.72 21.71
N LYS A 325 -18.42 -14.05 21.76
CA LYS A 325 -19.46 -14.88 22.39
C LYS A 325 -19.65 -14.58 23.88
N LEU A 326 -18.56 -14.25 24.60
CA LEU A 326 -18.59 -14.01 26.05
C LEU A 326 -19.19 -12.65 26.43
N THR A 327 -18.87 -11.59 25.68
CA THR A 327 -19.29 -10.22 26.02
C THR A 327 -20.45 -9.70 25.17
N GLY A 328 -20.71 -10.32 24.01
CA GLY A 328 -21.65 -9.80 23.02
C GLY A 328 -21.14 -8.56 22.30
N GLU A 329 -19.89 -8.14 22.51
CA GLU A 329 -19.34 -6.95 21.86
C GLU A 329 -18.92 -7.25 20.41
N PRO A 330 -19.18 -6.33 19.47
CA PRO A 330 -18.64 -6.44 18.12
C PRO A 330 -17.12 -6.27 18.14
N TRP A 331 -16.44 -6.95 17.22
CA TRP A 331 -15.00 -6.80 17.01
C TRP A 331 -14.68 -6.88 15.52
N ALA A 332 -13.61 -6.20 15.12
CA ALA A 332 -13.03 -6.30 13.80
C ALA A 332 -11.51 -6.14 13.94
N ASP A 333 -10.73 -6.84 13.11
CA ASP A 333 -9.29 -6.67 13.03
C ASP A 333 -8.76 -7.07 11.65
N GLY A 334 -7.62 -6.48 11.27
CA GLY A 334 -6.96 -6.70 9.99
C GLY A 334 -5.63 -7.44 10.14
N SER A 335 -5.30 -8.28 9.17
CA SER A 335 -4.03 -9.00 9.09
C SER A 335 -3.36 -8.77 7.72
N PRO A 336 -2.70 -7.62 7.51
CA PRO A 336 -1.87 -7.41 6.32
C PRO A 336 -0.56 -8.19 6.44
N HIS A 337 -0.18 -8.94 5.41
CA HIS A 337 0.92 -9.88 5.46
C HIS A 337 2.06 -9.55 4.48
N PRO A 338 3.31 -9.79 4.89
CA PRO A 338 4.45 -9.52 4.03
C PRO A 338 4.61 -10.59 2.94
N ILE A 339 5.37 -10.25 1.90
CA ILE A 339 5.71 -11.13 0.77
C ILE A 339 7.22 -11.24 0.58
N GLY A 340 7.68 -12.07 -0.36
CA GLY A 340 9.07 -12.09 -0.81
C GLY A 340 9.38 -10.98 -1.82
N GLN A 341 10.43 -10.20 -1.59
CA GLN A 341 10.87 -9.15 -2.52
C GLN A 341 11.72 -9.73 -3.67
N GLY A 342 11.77 -9.06 -4.81
CA GLY A 342 12.57 -9.53 -5.94
C GLY A 342 14.08 -9.46 -5.72
N GLY A 343 14.83 -10.38 -6.31
CA GLY A 343 16.28 -10.28 -6.39
C GLY A 343 16.71 -9.08 -7.23
N SER A 344 17.93 -8.59 -7.03
CA SER A 344 18.49 -7.49 -7.81
C SER A 344 19.95 -7.73 -8.15
N VAL A 345 20.56 -6.82 -8.92
CA VAL A 345 22.01 -6.82 -9.15
C VAL A 345 22.82 -6.71 -7.85
N HIS A 346 22.23 -6.17 -6.78
CA HIS A 346 22.89 -5.95 -5.49
C HIS A 346 22.81 -7.14 -4.54
N GLY A 347 21.92 -8.11 -4.77
CA GLY A 347 21.79 -9.28 -3.90
C GLY A 347 20.42 -9.95 -3.96
N ASP A 348 20.30 -10.98 -3.11
CA ASP A 348 19.05 -11.74 -2.95
C ASP A 348 17.93 -10.84 -2.44
N GLY A 349 16.71 -11.14 -2.85
CA GLY A 349 15.51 -10.43 -2.40
C GLY A 349 15.26 -10.65 -0.92
N ALA A 350 14.81 -9.60 -0.23
CA ALA A 350 14.44 -9.70 1.17
C ALA A 350 13.16 -10.53 1.35
N THR A 351 13.15 -11.36 2.39
CA THR A 351 12.00 -12.18 2.80
C THR A 351 11.18 -11.43 3.85
N CYS A 352 9.87 -11.67 3.94
CA CYS A 352 8.98 -11.10 4.96
C CYS A 352 8.94 -9.56 5.00
N LEU A 353 8.88 -8.88 3.85
CA LEU A 353 8.65 -7.43 3.79
C LEU A 353 7.33 -7.08 3.09
N HIS A 354 6.61 -6.09 3.61
CA HIS A 354 5.42 -5.54 2.96
C HIS A 354 5.80 -4.71 1.72
N HIS A 355 5.19 -5.04 0.58
CA HIS A 355 5.43 -4.34 -0.68
C HIS A 355 4.93 -2.91 -0.63
N ALA A 356 5.81 -1.94 -0.90
CA ALA A 356 5.54 -0.50 -0.84
C ALA A 356 4.92 0.00 0.48
N GLU A 357 5.06 -0.77 1.57
CA GLU A 357 4.55 -0.48 2.91
C GLU A 357 5.60 -0.81 4.00
N SER A 358 6.85 -0.40 3.79
CA SER A 358 8.00 -0.83 4.61
C SER A 358 7.93 -0.48 6.11
N ALA A 359 7.03 0.41 6.53
CA ALA A 359 6.78 0.68 7.95
C ALA A 359 5.72 -0.22 8.57
N THR A 360 4.91 -0.92 7.77
CA THR A 360 3.96 -1.92 8.27
C THR A 360 4.77 -3.04 8.94
N ARG A 361 4.38 -3.35 10.18
CA ARG A 361 5.02 -4.38 10.99
C ARG A 361 4.09 -5.57 11.08
N PHE A 362 4.67 -6.76 10.97
CA PHE A 362 3.97 -7.99 11.26
C PHE A 362 3.66 -8.04 12.76
N ALA A 363 2.37 -8.13 13.12
CA ALA A 363 1.97 -8.10 14.53
C ALA A 363 2.38 -9.40 15.23
N PRO A 364 2.81 -9.34 16.51
CA PRO A 364 3.07 -10.55 17.29
C PRO A 364 1.81 -11.42 17.40
N THR A 365 1.98 -12.74 17.26
CA THR A 365 0.88 -13.70 17.34
C THR A 365 0.14 -13.61 18.68
N GLU A 366 0.88 -13.46 19.78
CA GLU A 366 0.33 -13.28 21.13
C GLU A 366 -0.63 -12.07 21.23
N VAL A 367 -0.36 -10.99 20.49
CA VAL A 367 -1.23 -9.81 20.46
C VAL A 367 -2.53 -10.11 19.72
N TRP A 368 -2.45 -10.84 18.60
CA TRP A 368 -3.64 -11.28 17.86
C TRP A 368 -4.49 -12.26 18.66
N GLU A 369 -3.89 -13.30 19.22
CA GLU A 369 -4.59 -14.33 20.02
C GLU A 369 -5.20 -13.75 21.31
N ASN A 370 -4.59 -12.71 21.88
CA ASN A 370 -5.15 -12.04 23.06
C ASN A 370 -6.38 -11.18 22.73
N ARG A 371 -6.39 -10.55 21.56
CA ARG A 371 -7.43 -9.57 21.19
C ARG A 371 -8.62 -10.21 20.48
N ASN A 372 -8.36 -11.25 19.69
CA ASN A 372 -9.29 -11.84 18.74
C ASN A 372 -9.51 -13.33 19.05
N PRO A 373 -10.66 -13.93 18.66
CA PRO A 373 -10.91 -15.36 18.81
C PRO A 373 -10.13 -16.18 17.76
N TRP A 374 -8.82 -15.97 17.70
CA TRP A 374 -7.89 -16.56 16.75
C TRP A 374 -6.92 -17.47 17.49
N LEU A 375 -6.45 -18.51 16.80
CA LEU A 375 -5.27 -19.28 17.17
C LEU A 375 -4.35 -19.35 15.96
N VAL A 376 -3.14 -18.81 16.07
CA VAL A 376 -2.18 -18.82 14.96
C VAL A 376 -1.45 -20.16 14.99
N THR A 377 -1.80 -21.05 14.08
CA THR A 377 -1.29 -22.43 14.05
C THR A 377 -0.02 -22.59 13.22
N ARG A 378 0.29 -21.63 12.34
CA ARG A 378 1.44 -21.68 11.43
C ARG A 378 1.94 -20.28 11.09
N VAL A 379 3.24 -20.06 11.20
CA VAL A 379 3.98 -18.93 10.59
C VAL A 379 5.31 -19.49 10.10
N GLU A 380 5.46 -19.68 8.80
CA GLU A 380 6.68 -20.30 8.26
C GLU A 380 7.05 -19.78 6.87
N LEU A 381 8.34 -19.87 6.53
CA LEU A 381 8.81 -19.64 5.18
C LEU A 381 8.38 -20.80 4.29
N ILE A 382 7.96 -20.49 3.07
CA ILE A 382 7.57 -21.51 2.10
C ILE A 382 8.84 -21.96 1.37
N GLN A 383 9.30 -23.18 1.63
CA GLN A 383 10.39 -23.79 0.86
C GLN A 383 10.08 -23.74 -0.64
N ASP A 384 11.09 -23.51 -1.48
CA ASP A 384 11.00 -23.45 -2.94
C ASP A 384 10.17 -22.29 -3.52
N SER A 385 9.73 -21.36 -2.69
CA SER A 385 8.84 -20.27 -3.14
C SER A 385 9.55 -19.09 -3.79
N CYS A 386 10.87 -18.97 -3.63
CA CYS A 386 11.64 -17.90 -4.25
C CYS A 386 11.87 -18.17 -5.73
N GLY A 387 11.98 -17.12 -6.53
CA GLY A 387 12.44 -17.23 -7.92
C GLY A 387 13.95 -17.46 -7.98
N ALA A 388 14.36 -18.46 -8.75
CA ALA A 388 15.77 -18.81 -8.93
C ALA A 388 16.52 -17.75 -9.74
N GLY A 389 17.79 -17.53 -9.44
CA GLY A 389 18.63 -16.63 -10.20
C GLY A 389 20.03 -16.56 -9.61
N LYS A 390 20.93 -15.82 -10.26
CA LYS A 390 22.23 -15.43 -9.67
C LYS A 390 22.02 -14.92 -8.25
N ASN A 391 21.06 -14.02 -8.12
CA ASN A 391 20.49 -13.60 -6.86
C ASN A 391 19.02 -14.04 -6.83
N ARG A 392 18.64 -14.87 -5.86
CA ARG A 392 17.27 -15.39 -5.76
C ARG A 392 16.31 -14.31 -5.25
N GLY A 393 15.02 -14.51 -5.47
CA GLY A 393 13.99 -13.74 -4.76
C GLY A 393 13.97 -14.03 -3.26
N GLY A 394 13.24 -13.20 -2.53
CA GLY A 394 12.81 -13.47 -1.16
C GLY A 394 11.82 -14.62 -1.13
N LEU A 395 11.78 -15.35 -0.02
CA LEU A 395 10.82 -16.44 0.17
C LEU A 395 9.43 -15.89 0.47
N GLY A 396 8.43 -16.66 0.07
CA GLY A 396 7.06 -16.54 0.52
C GLY A 396 6.88 -17.01 1.96
N VAL A 397 5.70 -16.73 2.52
CA VAL A 397 5.36 -16.99 3.93
C VAL A 397 3.97 -17.58 4.03
N ASN A 398 3.82 -18.71 4.72
CA ASN A 398 2.52 -19.26 5.08
C ASN A 398 2.12 -18.76 6.47
N ILE A 399 0.89 -18.26 6.57
CA ILE A 399 0.27 -17.87 7.84
C ILE A 399 -1.08 -18.59 7.94
N GLU A 400 -1.25 -19.42 8.96
CA GLU A 400 -2.49 -20.16 9.21
C GLU A 400 -3.12 -19.70 10.52
N ILE A 401 -4.40 -19.35 10.46
CA ILE A 401 -5.17 -18.88 11.61
C ILE A 401 -6.44 -19.73 11.73
N GLU A 402 -6.61 -20.42 12.85
CA GLU A 402 -7.82 -21.14 13.23
C GLU A 402 -8.79 -20.21 13.96
N MET A 403 -10.08 -20.27 13.60
CA MET A 403 -11.11 -19.47 14.24
C MET A 403 -11.68 -20.20 15.46
N LEU A 404 -11.60 -19.58 16.64
CA LEU A 404 -12.14 -20.13 17.90
C LEU A 404 -13.65 -19.86 18.07
N GLU A 405 -14.20 -18.95 17.26
CA GLU A 405 -15.61 -18.60 17.17
C GLU A 405 -16.02 -18.41 15.70
N ASP A 406 -17.32 -18.57 15.39
CA ASP A 406 -17.84 -18.25 14.05
C ASP A 406 -17.50 -16.79 13.69
N THR A 407 -16.80 -16.62 12.57
CA THR A 407 -16.17 -15.34 12.18
C THR A 407 -16.49 -15.04 10.73
N PHE A 408 -16.74 -13.78 10.40
CA PHE A 408 -16.77 -13.33 9.01
C PHE A 408 -15.39 -12.81 8.61
N ALA A 409 -15.00 -13.05 7.36
CA ALA A 409 -13.78 -12.51 6.80
C ALA A 409 -14.01 -11.99 5.38
N THR A 410 -13.23 -10.97 5.02
CA THR A 410 -13.04 -10.56 3.64
C THR A 410 -11.57 -10.74 3.31
N THR A 411 -11.29 -11.47 2.23
CA THR A 411 -9.94 -11.78 1.77
C THR A 411 -9.59 -10.94 0.54
N VAL A 412 -8.36 -10.43 0.49
CA VAL A 412 -7.81 -9.74 -0.69
C VAL A 412 -6.38 -10.19 -0.94
N CYS A 413 -6.24 -11.11 -1.87
CA CYS A 413 -4.98 -11.60 -2.43
C CYS A 413 -5.06 -11.42 -3.95
N GLU A 414 -4.10 -10.69 -4.51
CA GLU A 414 -3.90 -10.53 -5.95
C GLU A 414 -2.66 -11.30 -6.40
N ARG A 415 -2.47 -11.42 -7.71
CA ARG A 415 -1.36 -12.18 -8.31
C ARG A 415 -1.41 -13.65 -7.93
N THR A 416 -2.62 -14.18 -7.97
CA THR A 416 -2.89 -15.62 -7.84
C THR A 416 -2.73 -16.35 -9.17
N GLU A 417 -2.88 -15.63 -10.27
CA GLU A 417 -2.70 -16.14 -11.64
C GLU A 417 -1.37 -15.70 -12.28
N LEU A 418 -0.85 -14.53 -11.89
CA LEU A 418 0.45 -14.03 -12.38
C LEU A 418 1.55 -14.22 -11.34
N GLU A 419 2.41 -15.20 -11.57
CA GLU A 419 3.60 -15.41 -10.78
C GLU A 419 4.51 -14.15 -10.76
N PRO A 420 5.14 -13.82 -9.62
CA PRO A 420 6.19 -12.80 -9.53
C PRO A 420 7.28 -13.01 -10.57
N TRP A 421 7.40 -12.10 -11.53
CA TRP A 421 8.30 -12.25 -12.68
C TRP A 421 9.78 -12.14 -12.28
N GLY A 422 10.62 -12.98 -12.90
CA GLY A 422 12.07 -12.86 -12.81
C GLY A 422 12.65 -11.80 -13.76
N LEU A 423 13.90 -11.42 -13.54
CA LEU A 423 14.58 -10.38 -14.32
C LEU A 423 15.96 -10.86 -14.80
N ASN A 424 16.35 -10.47 -16.01
CA ASN A 424 17.64 -10.84 -16.60
C ASN A 424 17.92 -12.35 -16.52
N GLU A 425 16.99 -13.16 -17.04
CA GLU A 425 17.03 -14.64 -17.02
C GLU A 425 16.79 -15.31 -15.65
N GLY A 426 16.49 -14.51 -14.61
CA GLY A 426 15.92 -15.03 -13.37
C GLY A 426 14.54 -15.65 -13.58
N ARG A 427 14.16 -16.55 -12.68
CA ARG A 427 12.91 -17.32 -12.71
C ARG A 427 11.84 -16.70 -11.82
N GLU A 428 10.62 -17.10 -12.09
CA GLU A 428 9.42 -16.68 -11.38
C GLU A 428 9.39 -17.21 -9.93
N GLY A 429 8.82 -16.41 -9.03
CA GLY A 429 8.51 -16.83 -7.66
C GLY A 429 7.14 -17.49 -7.55
N LEU A 430 6.82 -18.05 -6.38
CA LEU A 430 5.50 -18.61 -6.10
C LEU A 430 4.42 -17.53 -6.04
N ALA A 431 3.27 -17.78 -6.68
CA ALA A 431 2.10 -16.91 -6.64
C ALA A 431 1.44 -16.83 -5.23
N ASN A 432 0.72 -15.73 -4.99
CA ASN A 432 -0.08 -15.58 -3.76
C ASN A 432 -1.33 -16.48 -3.82
N ASN A 433 -1.89 -16.82 -2.66
CA ASN A 433 -3.25 -17.35 -2.57
C ASN A 433 -3.80 -17.21 -1.14
N CYS A 434 -5.11 -17.40 -0.98
CA CYS A 434 -5.75 -17.56 0.32
C CYS A 434 -6.70 -18.74 0.28
N PHE A 435 -6.66 -19.58 1.31
CA PHE A 435 -7.45 -20.80 1.38
C PHE A 435 -8.27 -20.88 2.66
N LEU A 436 -9.53 -21.31 2.54
CA LEU A 436 -10.34 -21.80 3.64
C LEU A 436 -10.11 -23.30 3.78
N ILE A 437 -9.74 -23.74 4.97
CA ILE A 437 -9.55 -25.15 5.33
C ILE A 437 -10.63 -25.52 6.34
N ASN A 438 -11.51 -26.44 5.99
CA ASN A 438 -12.56 -26.92 6.89
C ASN A 438 -12.01 -27.99 7.85
N ASP A 439 -12.78 -28.30 8.89
CA ASP A 439 -12.48 -29.32 9.90
C ASP A 439 -12.26 -30.73 9.32
N ASP A 440 -12.94 -31.05 8.22
CA ASP A 440 -12.77 -32.29 7.44
C ASP A 440 -11.50 -32.31 6.57
N GLY A 441 -10.71 -31.23 6.58
CA GLY A 441 -9.49 -31.05 5.80
C GLY A 441 -9.71 -30.57 4.36
N THR A 442 -10.96 -30.35 3.94
CA THR A 442 -11.23 -29.79 2.60
C THR A 442 -10.68 -28.37 2.48
N LYS A 443 -9.98 -28.11 1.37
CA LYS A 443 -9.29 -26.85 1.09
C LYS A 443 -9.94 -26.15 -0.10
N LYS A 444 -10.44 -24.93 0.09
CA LYS A 444 -11.05 -24.09 -0.96
C LYS A 444 -10.27 -22.79 -1.11
N SER A 445 -9.91 -22.43 -2.34
CA SER A 445 -9.31 -21.12 -2.65
C SER A 445 -10.36 -20.01 -2.55
N ILE A 446 -10.02 -18.94 -1.83
CA ILE A 446 -10.83 -17.75 -1.57
C ILE A 446 -9.94 -16.49 -1.61
N PRO A 447 -9.23 -16.20 -2.71
CA PRO A 447 -8.23 -15.14 -2.73
C PRO A 447 -8.86 -13.76 -2.64
N LYS A 448 -10.03 -13.58 -3.25
CA LYS A 448 -10.78 -12.33 -3.22
C LYS A 448 -12.26 -12.61 -3.00
N ALA A 449 -12.71 -12.51 -1.75
CA ALA A 449 -14.08 -12.85 -1.38
C ALA A 449 -14.58 -11.97 -0.24
N THR A 450 -15.76 -11.39 -0.40
CA THR A 450 -16.42 -10.59 0.63
C THR A 450 -17.28 -11.45 1.54
N ARG A 451 -17.20 -11.20 2.86
CA ARG A 451 -18.07 -11.81 3.88
C ARG A 451 -18.11 -13.35 3.83
N VAL A 452 -16.95 -13.98 3.73
CA VAL A 452 -16.80 -15.42 3.92
C VAL A 452 -17.11 -15.76 5.37
N LEU A 453 -18.06 -16.66 5.61
CA LEU A 453 -18.30 -17.23 6.93
C LEU A 453 -17.28 -18.35 7.19
N ILE A 454 -16.46 -18.16 8.21
CA ILE A 454 -15.52 -19.17 8.71
C ILE A 454 -16.11 -19.74 9.99
N LYS A 455 -16.42 -21.03 9.96
CA LYS A 455 -16.96 -21.74 11.14
C LYS A 455 -15.87 -21.95 12.18
N LYS A 456 -16.27 -21.95 13.45
CA LYS A 456 -15.37 -22.35 14.55
C LYS A 456 -14.65 -23.66 14.22
N GLY A 457 -13.33 -23.70 14.42
CA GLY A 457 -12.45 -24.83 14.14
C GLY A 457 -11.91 -24.86 12.71
N ASN A 458 -12.50 -24.10 11.79
CA ASN A 458 -11.97 -23.95 10.43
C ASN A 458 -10.83 -22.93 10.44
N LYS A 459 -9.99 -23.00 9.40
CA LYS A 459 -8.76 -22.23 9.30
C LYS A 459 -8.69 -21.41 8.02
N VAL A 460 -8.00 -20.29 8.09
CA VAL A 460 -7.58 -19.51 6.93
C VAL A 460 -6.07 -19.65 6.77
N LEU A 461 -5.63 -20.14 5.61
CA LEU A 461 -4.23 -20.18 5.21
C LEU A 461 -3.98 -19.07 4.18
N ILE A 462 -3.21 -18.06 4.58
CA ILE A 462 -2.69 -17.04 3.66
C ILE A 462 -1.33 -17.51 3.16
N GLN A 463 -1.27 -17.83 1.86
CA GLN A 463 -0.05 -18.17 1.13
C GLN A 463 0.52 -16.90 0.52
N ASN A 464 1.51 -16.31 1.17
CA ASN A 464 2.21 -15.15 0.65
C ASN A 464 3.29 -15.59 -0.34
N GLY A 465 3.26 -15.05 -1.55
CA GLY A 465 4.15 -15.37 -2.65
C GLY A 465 5.60 -14.94 -2.41
N GLY A 466 6.51 -15.58 -3.13
CA GLY A 466 7.93 -15.21 -3.13
C GLY A 466 8.23 -14.06 -4.10
N GLY A 467 9.49 -13.62 -4.14
CA GLY A 467 9.95 -12.67 -5.15
C GLY A 467 10.51 -13.39 -6.38
N GLY A 468 10.56 -12.71 -7.53
CA GLY A 468 11.27 -13.19 -8.71
C GLY A 468 12.79 -13.17 -8.53
N GLY A 469 13.49 -14.04 -9.24
CA GLY A 469 14.96 -14.10 -9.26
C GLY A 469 15.58 -13.08 -10.21
N TYR A 470 16.86 -12.78 -10.00
CA TYR A 470 17.67 -11.90 -10.85
C TYR A 470 18.91 -12.62 -11.38
N GLY A 471 19.17 -12.50 -12.69
CA GLY A 471 20.33 -13.11 -13.34
C GLY A 471 20.14 -14.61 -13.61
N HIS A 472 20.90 -15.17 -14.53
CA HIS A 472 20.80 -16.60 -14.84
C HIS A 472 21.17 -17.45 -13.60
N PRO A 473 20.37 -18.48 -13.24
CA PRO A 473 20.62 -19.32 -12.05
C PRO A 473 22.02 -19.93 -11.98
N SER A 474 22.62 -20.31 -13.12
CA SER A 474 23.97 -20.91 -13.17
C SER A 474 25.10 -19.97 -12.76
N GLU A 475 24.83 -18.66 -12.60
CA GLU A 475 25.78 -17.70 -12.07
C GLU A 475 25.73 -17.60 -10.53
N ARG A 476 24.79 -18.28 -9.87
CA ARG A 476 24.69 -18.30 -8.41
C ARG A 476 25.91 -19.03 -7.85
N GLN A 477 26.54 -18.43 -6.85
CA GLN A 477 27.67 -19.05 -6.15
C GLN A 477 27.23 -20.36 -5.50
N LYS A 478 27.99 -21.43 -5.72
CA LYS A 478 27.69 -22.77 -5.18
C LYS A 478 27.51 -22.74 -3.67
N GLU A 479 28.32 -21.96 -2.97
CA GLU A 479 28.28 -21.81 -1.52
C GLU A 479 26.93 -21.24 -1.05
N LYS A 480 26.34 -20.30 -1.80
CA LYS A 480 25.02 -19.75 -1.51
C LYS A 480 23.90 -20.77 -1.73
N VAL A 481 23.98 -21.58 -2.79
CA VAL A 481 23.01 -22.66 -3.04
C VAL A 481 23.03 -23.67 -1.90
N LEU A 482 24.23 -24.08 -1.45
CA LEU A 482 24.40 -24.99 -0.33
C LEU A 482 23.93 -24.38 1.00
N ASP A 483 24.08 -23.07 1.19
CA ASP A 483 23.56 -22.37 2.37
C ASP A 483 22.02 -22.32 2.36
N ASP A 484 21.42 -21.94 1.23
CA ASP A 484 19.95 -21.95 1.06
C ASP A 484 19.37 -23.36 1.31
N TYR A 485 20.06 -24.42 0.85
CA TYR A 485 19.66 -25.80 1.12
C TYR A 485 19.70 -26.15 2.61
N LYS A 486 20.79 -25.78 3.30
CA LYS A 486 20.95 -26.03 4.75
C LYS A 486 19.92 -25.28 5.60
N GLN A 487 19.48 -24.11 5.13
CA GLN A 487 18.43 -23.32 5.77
C GLN A 487 17.02 -23.77 5.38
N GLU A 488 16.89 -24.84 4.58
CA GLU A 488 15.63 -25.37 4.07
C GLU A 488 14.84 -24.37 3.21
N TYR A 489 15.51 -23.36 2.67
CA TYR A 489 14.90 -22.37 1.78
C TYR A 489 14.58 -22.97 0.40
N ILE A 490 15.45 -23.87 -0.04
CA ILE A 490 15.29 -24.62 -1.28
C ILE A 490 15.51 -26.12 -1.03
N SER A 491 14.77 -26.96 -1.74
CA SER A 491 14.82 -28.41 -1.68
C SER A 491 15.88 -29.00 -2.63
N LYS A 492 16.12 -30.31 -2.51
CA LYS A 492 16.98 -31.05 -3.46
C LYS A 492 16.37 -31.02 -4.87
N GLU A 493 15.05 -31.13 -4.98
CA GLU A 493 14.31 -31.03 -6.24
C GLU A 493 14.49 -29.66 -6.89
N TYR A 494 14.43 -28.58 -6.10
CA TYR A 494 14.65 -27.22 -6.58
C TYR A 494 16.08 -27.02 -7.10
N ILE A 495 17.08 -27.53 -6.39
CA ILE A 495 18.49 -27.48 -6.82
C ILE A 495 18.67 -28.24 -8.13
N ASN A 496 18.14 -29.45 -8.24
CA ASN A 496 18.23 -30.23 -9.48
C ASN A 496 17.55 -29.53 -10.66
N LYS A 497 16.48 -28.77 -10.41
CA LYS A 497 15.73 -28.05 -11.44
C LYS A 497 16.44 -26.77 -11.88
N TYR A 498 16.97 -25.98 -10.95
CA TYR A 498 17.42 -24.61 -11.23
C TYR A 498 18.93 -24.37 -11.07
N TYR A 499 19.63 -25.20 -10.29
CA TYR A 499 21.07 -25.13 -10.05
C TYR A 499 21.75 -26.51 -10.28
N PRO A 500 21.54 -27.17 -11.43
CA PRO A 500 21.96 -28.56 -11.66
C PRO A 500 23.49 -28.77 -11.57
N GLU A 501 24.29 -27.71 -11.67
CA GLU A 501 25.74 -27.72 -11.45
C GLU A 501 26.14 -27.96 -9.99
N VAL A 502 25.22 -27.79 -9.03
CA VAL A 502 25.47 -27.99 -7.60
C VAL A 502 25.13 -29.43 -7.20
N VAL A 503 26.17 -30.25 -7.09
CA VAL A 503 26.03 -31.62 -6.56
C VAL A 503 25.98 -31.58 -5.02
N LEU A 504 24.88 -32.09 -4.46
CA LEU A 504 24.76 -32.38 -3.04
C LEU A 504 25.51 -33.68 -2.73
N ASN A 505 26.43 -33.65 -1.78
CA ASN A 505 27.02 -34.87 -1.24
C ASN A 505 26.05 -35.40 -0.18
N ASP A 506 25.56 -36.62 -0.37
CA ASP A 506 24.63 -37.29 0.55
C ASP A 506 25.25 -37.54 1.94
#